data_AF-X1TNH2-F1
#
_entry.id   AF-X1TNH2-F1
#
_cell.length_a   1.000
_cell.length_b   1.000
_cell.length_c   1.000
_cell.angle_alpha   90.00
_cell.angle_beta   90.00
_cell.angle_gamma   90.00
#
_symmetry.space_group_name_H-M   'P 1'
#
loop_
_entity.id
_entity.type
_entity.pdbx_description
1 polymer ?
#
loop_
_entity_poly.entity_id
_entity_poly.type
_entity_poly.pdbx_seq_one_letter_code
_entity_poly.pdbx_strand_id
1 'polypeptide(L)'
;MSKYTTKYTQVNPLLRQAWVNLLNRYEWTWFATLTFRDLPKSYTAINRTNRWLTAIKKQEKRPIGYYMVTEWFKTQKCPHMHLLMGGLQGVNRSKWWKVWFTWYGRNRILEYKKELGCQFYLTKYVIKEESDIGLFEIKGLQYINQLYFKGVD
;
A
#
# COMPACT_ATOMS: atom_id res chain seq x y z
N MET A 1 28.22 23.65 1.21
CA MET A 1 27.14 23.68 0.19
C MET A 1 26.43 22.32 0.17
N SER A 2 25.21 22.24 0.72
CA SER A 2 24.33 21.07 0.56
C SER A 2 23.06 21.55 -0.12
N LYS A 3 22.97 21.35 -1.44
CA LYS A 3 21.85 21.75 -2.29
C LYS A 3 20.93 20.56 -2.53
N TYR A 4 20.17 20.14 -1.52
CA TYR A 4 19.00 19.28 -1.72
C TYR A 4 17.86 19.70 -0.78
N THR A 5 17.47 20.97 -0.86
CA THR A 5 16.19 21.42 -0.28
C THR A 5 15.08 20.97 -1.21
N THR A 6 14.58 19.75 -1.01
CA THR A 6 13.37 19.28 -1.68
C THR A 6 12.23 20.20 -1.24
N LYS A 7 11.78 21.09 -2.13
CA LYS A 7 10.60 21.93 -1.91
C LYS A 7 9.38 21.02 -1.79
N TYR A 8 8.97 20.70 -0.56
CA TYR A 8 7.69 20.10 -0.27
C TYR A 8 6.62 21.18 -0.47
N THR A 9 5.99 21.25 -1.66
CA THR A 9 4.79 22.08 -1.82
C THR A 9 3.69 21.50 -0.93
N GLN A 10 3.36 22.28 0.10
CA GLN A 10 2.20 22.28 1.02
C GLN A 10 1.28 21.05 0.93
N VAL A 11 1.73 19.91 1.47
CA VAL A 11 0.77 18.88 1.90
C VAL A 11 0.12 19.38 3.17
N ASN A 12 -1.22 19.43 3.27
CA ASN A 12 -1.86 19.74 4.55
C ASN A 12 -1.30 18.80 5.65
N PRO A 13 -0.48 19.33 6.58
CA PRO A 13 0.27 18.49 7.50
C PRO A 13 -0.65 17.76 8.48
N LEU A 14 -1.80 18.35 8.78
CA LEU A 14 -2.82 17.76 9.65
C LEU A 14 -3.51 16.58 8.96
N LEU A 15 -3.86 16.69 7.68
CA LEU A 15 -4.47 15.59 6.92
C LEU A 15 -3.50 14.41 6.78
N ARG A 16 -2.22 14.71 6.49
CA ARG A 16 -1.17 13.69 6.44
C ARG A 16 -1.02 12.99 7.78
N GLN A 17 -0.95 13.75 8.86
CA GLN A 17 -0.81 13.21 10.21
C GLN A 17 -2.04 12.38 10.59
N ALA A 18 -3.26 12.79 10.23
CA ALA A 18 -4.48 12.05 10.48
C ALA A 18 -4.47 10.67 9.79
N TRP A 19 -4.05 10.62 8.52
CA TRP A 19 -3.89 9.35 7.80
C TRP A 19 -2.84 8.44 8.43
N VAL A 20 -1.68 9.00 8.79
CA VAL A 20 -0.62 8.26 9.49
C VAL A 20 -1.15 7.70 10.81
N ASN A 21 -1.84 8.52 11.59
CA ASN A 21 -2.43 8.13 12.86
C ASN A 21 -3.47 7.01 12.69
N LEU A 22 -4.32 7.09 11.66
CA LEU A 22 -5.31 6.05 11.35
C LEU A 22 -4.63 4.74 10.96
N LEU A 23 -3.69 4.78 10.02
CA LEU A 23 -3.05 3.56 9.50
C LEU A 23 -2.15 2.92 10.56
N ASN A 24 -1.52 3.70 11.44
CA ASN A 24 -0.76 3.17 12.58
C ASN A 24 -1.64 2.44 13.61
N ARG A 25 -2.97 2.52 13.55
CA ARG A 25 -3.85 1.76 14.45
C ARG A 25 -3.95 0.28 14.11
N TYR A 26 -3.47 -0.14 12.93
CA TYR A 26 -3.69 -1.49 12.43
C TYR A 26 -2.39 -2.32 12.41
N GLU A 27 -2.51 -3.62 12.67
CA GLU A 27 -1.42 -4.58 12.52
C GLU A 27 -1.23 -4.98 11.06
N TRP A 28 -0.43 -4.19 10.34
CA TRP A 28 0.03 -4.55 9.00
C TRP A 28 1.05 -5.69 9.06
N THR A 29 0.93 -6.62 8.12
CA THR A 29 1.85 -7.75 7.95
C THR A 29 2.84 -7.47 6.82
N TRP A 30 2.36 -6.99 5.67
CA TRP A 30 3.19 -6.78 4.49
C TRP A 30 3.10 -5.34 3.99
N PHE A 31 4.20 -4.92 3.36
CA PHE A 31 4.22 -3.81 2.42
C PHE A 31 4.47 -4.35 1.02
N ALA A 32 3.64 -3.97 0.06
CA ALA A 32 3.81 -4.37 -1.34
C ALA A 32 3.95 -3.16 -2.27
N THR A 33 4.86 -3.27 -3.23
CA THR A 33 4.93 -2.39 -4.40
C THR A 33 4.73 -3.24 -5.64
N LEU A 34 3.72 -2.88 -6.43
CA LEU A 34 3.28 -3.64 -7.59
C LEU A 34 3.45 -2.79 -8.85
N THR A 35 4.19 -3.32 -9.82
CA THR A 35 4.51 -2.65 -11.08
C THR A 35 3.98 -3.49 -12.23
N PHE A 36 3.25 -2.85 -13.14
CA PHE A 36 2.72 -3.52 -14.32
C PHE A 36 3.80 -3.66 -15.39
N ARG A 37 3.75 -4.77 -16.12
CA ARG A 37 4.58 -5.03 -17.30
C ARG A 37 4.11 -4.20 -18.49
N ASP A 38 2.80 -3.98 -18.58
CA ASP A 38 2.13 -3.12 -19.56
C ASP A 38 1.79 -1.74 -18.95
N LEU A 39 1.14 -0.88 -19.73
CA LEU A 39 0.70 0.46 -19.32
C LEU A 39 -0.84 0.51 -19.14
N PRO A 40 -1.40 -0.14 -18.10
CA PRO A 40 -2.84 -0.13 -17.90
C PRO A 40 -3.33 1.26 -17.48
N LYS A 41 -4.58 1.59 -17.85
CA LYS A 41 -5.31 2.72 -17.24
C LYS A 41 -5.57 2.44 -15.75
N SER A 42 -5.77 3.48 -14.93
CA SER A 42 -5.92 3.36 -13.46
C SER A 42 -6.96 2.34 -13.04
N TYR A 43 -8.14 2.36 -13.67
CA TYR A 43 -9.21 1.42 -13.35
C TYR A 43 -8.79 -0.05 -13.61
N THR A 44 -8.06 -0.30 -14.69
CA THR A 44 -7.53 -1.63 -15.00
C THR A 44 -6.45 -2.05 -14.00
N ALA A 45 -5.58 -1.12 -13.59
CA ALA A 45 -4.57 -1.36 -12.56
C ALA A 45 -5.22 -1.74 -11.20
N ILE A 46 -6.23 -0.98 -10.78
CA ILE A 46 -7.01 -1.25 -9.56
C ILE A 46 -7.69 -2.63 -9.66
N ASN A 47 -8.38 -2.93 -10.76
CA ASN A 47 -9.05 -4.22 -10.93
C ASN A 47 -8.11 -5.42 -10.90
N ARG A 48 -6.95 -5.32 -11.56
CA ARG A 48 -5.92 -6.37 -11.53
C ARG A 48 -5.35 -6.56 -10.12
N THR A 49 -5.16 -5.47 -9.40
CA THR A 49 -4.72 -5.52 -7.99
C THR A 49 -5.78 -6.17 -7.09
N ASN A 50 -7.05 -5.78 -7.25
CA ASN A 50 -8.17 -6.39 -6.54
C ASN A 50 -8.33 -7.87 -6.88
N ARG A 51 -8.05 -8.30 -8.11
CA ARG A 51 -8.02 -9.72 -8.49
C ARG A 51 -6.91 -10.49 -7.76
N TRP A 52 -5.71 -9.91 -7.65
CA TRP A 52 -4.62 -10.49 -6.88
C TRP A 52 -4.96 -10.57 -5.38
N LEU A 53 -5.49 -9.51 -4.78
CA LEU A 53 -5.98 -9.48 -3.39
C LEU A 53 -7.08 -10.52 -3.14
N THR A 54 -8.02 -10.66 -4.08
CA THR A 54 -9.09 -11.67 -4.01
C THR A 54 -8.54 -13.08 -4.09
N ALA A 55 -7.53 -13.32 -4.93
CA ALA A 55 -6.86 -14.61 -5.00
C ALA A 55 -6.17 -14.96 -3.68
N ILE A 56 -5.48 -13.99 -3.04
CA ILE A 56 -4.89 -14.16 -1.70
C ILE A 56 -5.96 -14.58 -0.71
N LYS A 57 -7.02 -13.78 -0.58
CA LYS A 57 -8.12 -14.05 0.34
C LYS A 57 -8.71 -15.45 0.17
N LYS A 58 -8.98 -15.84 -1.08
CA LYS A 58 -9.59 -17.14 -1.41
C LYS A 58 -8.65 -18.32 -1.15
N GLN A 59 -7.40 -18.25 -1.60
CA GLN A 59 -6.48 -19.38 -1.51
C GLN A 59 -5.86 -19.55 -0.11
N GLU A 60 -5.61 -18.46 0.60
CA GLU A 60 -5.09 -18.51 1.98
C GLU A 60 -6.22 -18.68 3.01
N LYS A 61 -7.48 -18.75 2.54
CA LYS A 61 -8.71 -18.99 3.32
C LYS A 61 -8.81 -18.13 4.57
N ARG A 62 -8.45 -16.86 4.45
CA ARG A 62 -8.44 -15.90 5.57
C ARG A 62 -8.87 -14.52 5.12
N PRO A 63 -9.49 -13.73 6.00
CA PRO A 63 -9.76 -12.35 5.67
C PRO A 63 -8.45 -11.57 5.58
N ILE A 64 -8.45 -10.53 4.74
CA ILE A 64 -7.32 -9.60 4.60
C ILE A 64 -7.88 -8.18 4.68
N GLY A 65 -7.10 -7.30 5.29
CA GLY A 65 -7.34 -5.85 5.26
C GLY A 65 -6.20 -5.18 4.50
N TYR A 66 -6.50 -4.13 3.76
CA TYR A 66 -5.48 -3.39 3.04
C TYR A 66 -5.79 -1.90 2.91
N TYR A 67 -4.72 -1.13 2.82
CA TYR A 67 -4.72 0.23 2.30
C TYR A 67 -3.87 0.24 1.03
N MET A 68 -4.41 0.76 -0.06
CA MET A 68 -3.78 0.79 -1.38
C MET A 68 -3.77 2.21 -1.94
N VAL A 69 -2.68 2.60 -2.59
CA VAL A 69 -2.54 3.88 -3.30
C VAL A 69 -1.92 3.65 -4.67
N THR A 70 -2.37 4.40 -5.67
CA THR A 70 -1.79 4.44 -7.02
C THR A 70 -0.79 5.60 -7.15
N GLU A 71 0.48 5.31 -7.48
CA GLU A 71 1.50 6.30 -7.89
C GLU A 71 1.69 6.25 -9.41
N TRP A 72 1.73 7.41 -10.07
CA TRP A 72 2.19 7.52 -11.45
C TRP A 72 3.67 7.86 -11.52
N PHE A 73 4.43 7.09 -12.31
CA PHE A 73 5.79 7.48 -12.65
C PHE A 73 5.77 8.72 -13.54
N LYS A 74 6.34 9.83 -13.06
CA LYS A 74 6.50 11.08 -13.83
C LYS A 74 7.12 10.84 -15.22
N THR A 75 7.97 9.82 -15.36
CA THR A 75 8.74 9.55 -16.59
C THR A 75 8.20 8.36 -17.40
N GLN A 76 7.51 7.39 -16.79
CA GLN A 76 7.10 6.14 -17.47
C GLN A 76 5.59 5.98 -17.70
N LYS A 77 4.74 6.90 -17.23
CA LYS A 77 3.25 6.81 -17.36
C LYS A 77 2.66 5.45 -16.93
N CYS A 78 3.41 4.63 -16.19
CA CYS A 78 2.94 3.36 -15.66
C CYS A 78 2.42 3.58 -14.25
N PRO A 79 1.19 3.14 -13.92
CA PRO A 79 0.70 3.18 -12.56
C PRO A 79 1.44 2.15 -11.70
N HIS A 80 1.79 2.50 -10.48
CA HIS A 80 2.37 1.60 -9.49
C HIS A 80 1.46 1.56 -8.28
N MET A 81 1.22 0.36 -7.75
CA MET A 81 0.36 0.20 -6.58
C MET A 81 1.22 0.00 -5.35
N HIS A 82 0.98 0.81 -4.32
CA HIS A 82 1.58 0.69 -3.02
C HIS A 82 0.53 0.20 -2.03
N LEU A 83 0.82 -0.87 -1.29
CA LEU A 83 -0.13 -1.47 -0.37
C LEU A 83 0.48 -1.69 1.01
N LEU A 84 -0.29 -1.36 2.04
CA LEU A 84 -0.17 -1.98 3.36
C LEU A 84 -1.23 -3.08 3.46
N MET A 85 -0.84 -4.27 3.93
CA MET A 85 -1.70 -5.45 3.95
C MET A 85 -1.60 -6.15 5.31
N GLY A 86 -2.73 -6.46 5.92
CA GLY A 86 -2.85 -7.13 7.21
C GLY A 86 -3.59 -8.47 7.12
N GLY A 87 -3.47 -9.29 8.17
CA GLY A 87 -4.07 -10.62 8.24
C GLY A 87 -3.28 -11.69 7.49
N LEU A 88 -1.98 -11.47 7.23
CA LEU A 88 -1.15 -12.35 6.39
C LEU A 88 0.01 -12.99 7.15
N GLN A 89 -0.06 -13.02 8.47
CA GLN A 89 0.93 -13.67 9.34
C GLN A 89 1.10 -15.14 8.94
N GLY A 90 2.36 -15.57 8.78
CA GLY A 90 2.71 -16.93 8.36
C GLY A 90 2.43 -17.28 6.90
N VAL A 91 1.82 -16.39 6.10
CA VAL A 91 1.60 -16.65 4.67
C VAL A 91 2.92 -16.54 3.92
N ASN A 92 3.15 -17.48 2.99
CA ASN A 92 4.35 -17.48 2.15
C ASN A 92 4.30 -16.33 1.11
N ARG A 93 5.03 -15.24 1.40
CA ARG A 93 5.18 -14.07 0.51
C ARG A 93 5.68 -14.44 -0.89
N SER A 94 6.63 -15.38 -1.00
CA SER A 94 7.24 -15.77 -2.27
C SER A 94 6.24 -16.39 -3.24
N LYS A 95 5.21 -17.09 -2.73
CA LYS A 95 4.09 -17.58 -3.55
C LYS A 95 3.39 -16.41 -4.23
N TRP A 96 3.00 -15.40 -3.45
CA TRP A 96 2.21 -14.27 -3.95
C TRP A 96 3.04 -13.29 -4.80
N TRP A 97 4.33 -13.21 -4.52
CA TRP A 97 5.31 -12.57 -5.39
C TRP A 97 5.31 -13.20 -6.78
N LYS A 98 5.39 -14.54 -6.85
CA LYS A 98 5.37 -15.29 -8.13
C LYS A 98 4.04 -15.11 -8.86
N VAL A 99 2.91 -15.19 -8.15
CA VAL A 99 1.58 -14.99 -8.75
C VAL A 99 1.47 -13.62 -9.42
N TRP A 100 1.86 -12.53 -8.74
CA TRP A 100 1.85 -11.21 -9.36
C TRP A 100 2.82 -11.14 -10.55
N PHE A 101 4.02 -11.69 -10.39
CA PHE A 101 5.03 -11.72 -11.44
C PHE A 101 4.53 -12.36 -12.73
N THR A 102 3.88 -13.52 -12.61
CA THR A 102 3.27 -14.23 -13.72
C THR A 102 2.14 -13.41 -14.33
N TRP A 103 1.21 -12.91 -13.51
CA TRP A 103 -0.01 -12.29 -14.00
C TRP A 103 0.21 -10.90 -14.61
N TYR A 104 0.98 -10.03 -13.96
CA TYR A 104 0.90 -8.60 -14.23
C TYR A 104 2.24 -7.87 -14.32
N GLY A 105 3.31 -8.32 -13.65
CA GLY A 105 4.61 -7.66 -13.80
C GLY A 105 5.50 -7.69 -12.57
N ARG A 106 6.46 -6.77 -12.46
CA ARG A 106 7.43 -6.78 -11.37
C ARG A 106 6.75 -6.43 -10.04
N ASN A 107 7.29 -6.95 -8.94
CA ASN A 107 6.81 -6.57 -7.62
C ASN A 107 7.88 -6.73 -6.55
N ARG A 108 7.61 -6.11 -5.41
CA ARG A 108 8.34 -6.28 -4.17
C ARG A 108 7.31 -6.47 -3.05
N ILE A 109 7.43 -7.54 -2.28
CA ILE A 109 6.58 -7.82 -1.12
C ILE A 109 7.50 -7.99 0.08
N LEU A 110 7.49 -7.00 0.97
CA LEU A 110 8.29 -6.97 2.18
C LEU A 110 7.40 -7.22 3.39
N GLU A 111 8.06 -7.59 4.47
CA GLU A 111 7.43 -7.61 5.78
C GLU A 111 7.30 -6.18 6.24
N TYR A 112 6.15 -5.87 6.82
CA TYR A 112 5.92 -4.58 7.41
C TYR A 112 6.69 -4.49 8.72
N LYS A 113 7.69 -3.62 8.74
CA LYS A 113 8.46 -3.27 9.94
C LYS A 113 7.75 -2.13 10.68
N LYS A 114 7.14 -2.43 11.82
CA LYS A 114 6.34 -1.49 12.60
C LYS A 114 7.16 -0.32 13.13
N GLU A 115 8.43 -0.56 13.46
CA GLU A 115 9.38 0.42 13.96
C GLU A 115 9.66 1.55 12.95
N LEU A 116 9.44 1.31 11.66
CA LEU A 116 9.57 2.35 10.62
C LEU A 116 8.29 3.21 10.50
N GLY A 117 7.17 2.70 11.00
CA GLY A 117 5.84 3.32 10.90
C GLY A 117 5.26 3.35 9.49
N CYS A 118 3.95 3.54 9.36
CA CYS A 118 3.29 3.53 8.04
C CYS A 118 3.79 4.68 7.15
N GLN A 119 4.25 5.76 7.77
CA GLN A 119 4.85 6.90 7.08
C GLN A 119 6.05 6.47 6.25
N PHE A 120 6.95 5.61 6.74
CA PHE A 120 8.11 5.16 5.95
C PHE A 120 7.70 4.52 4.62
N TYR A 121 6.54 3.87 4.61
CA TYR A 121 6.00 3.17 3.44
C TYR A 121 5.11 4.04 2.55
N LEU A 122 4.44 5.06 3.10
CA LEU A 122 3.36 5.80 2.43
C LEU A 122 3.59 7.33 2.35
N THR A 123 4.64 7.85 2.97
CA THR A 123 4.92 9.29 3.20
C THR A 123 4.80 10.17 1.96
N LYS A 124 5.02 9.63 0.75
CA LYS A 124 5.07 10.40 -0.49
C LYS A 124 3.72 10.45 -1.25
N TYR A 125 2.73 9.62 -0.88
CA TYR A 125 1.64 9.26 -1.80
C TYR A 125 0.22 9.50 -1.29
N VAL A 126 0.05 9.67 0.03
CA VAL A 126 -1.27 9.91 0.60
C VAL A 126 -1.82 11.27 0.14
N ILE A 127 -0.95 12.25 -0.16
CA ILE A 127 -1.34 13.62 -0.49
C ILE A 127 -0.23 14.26 -1.34
N LYS A 128 -0.33 14.25 -2.65
CA LYS A 128 0.42 15.16 -3.52
C LYS A 128 -0.61 16.08 -4.16
N GLU A 129 -0.65 17.34 -3.73
CA GLU A 129 -1.72 18.29 -4.11
C GLU A 129 -1.62 18.79 -5.56
N GLU A 130 -0.50 18.58 -6.27
CA GLU A 130 -0.22 19.36 -7.50
C GLU A 130 -0.01 18.56 -8.80
N SER A 131 -0.35 17.27 -8.92
CA SER A 131 -0.40 16.66 -10.27
C SER A 131 -1.15 15.37 -10.49
N ASP A 132 -1.60 14.63 -9.49
CA ASP A 132 -2.43 13.45 -9.73
C ASP A 132 -3.07 13.05 -8.41
N ILE A 133 -4.41 13.08 -8.36
CA ILE A 133 -5.18 12.54 -7.24
C ILE A 133 -4.82 11.05 -7.16
N GLY A 134 -3.93 10.68 -6.24
CA GLY A 134 -3.56 9.30 -6.01
C GLY A 134 -4.82 8.54 -5.59
N LEU A 135 -5.40 7.77 -6.51
CA LEU A 135 -6.56 6.94 -6.19
C LEU A 135 -6.15 5.97 -5.08
N PHE A 136 -6.83 6.07 -3.94
CA PHE A 136 -6.64 5.20 -2.80
C PHE A 136 -7.89 4.34 -2.56
N GLU A 137 -7.68 3.12 -2.05
CA GLU A 137 -8.74 2.28 -1.51
C GLU A 137 -8.31 1.76 -0.13
N ILE A 138 -9.27 1.68 0.78
CA ILE A 138 -9.10 1.02 2.08
C ILE A 138 -10.25 0.04 2.30
N LYS A 139 -9.95 -1.24 2.54
CA LYS A 139 -10.98 -2.29 2.69
C LYS A 139 -10.54 -3.35 3.69
N GLY A 140 -11.51 -4.01 4.32
CA GLY A 140 -11.28 -5.17 5.18
C GLY A 140 -10.62 -4.85 6.52
N LEU A 141 -10.59 -3.59 6.95
CA LEU A 141 -9.99 -3.17 8.22
C LEU A 141 -10.68 -3.80 9.45
N GLN A 142 -11.96 -4.14 9.34
CA GLN A 142 -12.71 -4.81 10.40
C GLN A 142 -12.20 -6.23 10.70
N TYR A 143 -11.36 -6.79 9.82
CA TYR A 143 -10.84 -8.15 9.96
C TYR A 143 -9.38 -8.21 10.39
N ILE A 144 -8.73 -7.04 10.56
CA ILE A 144 -7.33 -6.98 10.99
C ILE A 144 -7.27 -6.45 12.41
N ASN A 145 -6.33 -6.99 13.19
CA ASN A 145 -6.15 -6.58 14.57
C ASN A 145 -5.84 -5.08 14.64
N GLN A 146 -6.55 -4.41 15.53
CA GLN A 146 -6.27 -3.04 15.90
C GLN A 146 -5.33 -3.04 17.11
N LEU A 147 -4.25 -2.27 17.01
CA LEU A 147 -3.25 -2.12 18.07
C LEU A 147 -3.83 -1.46 19.33
N TYR A 148 -4.83 -0.57 19.18
CA TYR A 148 -5.45 0.15 20.29
C TYR A 148 -6.40 -0.70 21.15
N PHE A 149 -6.79 -1.90 20.68
CA PHE A 149 -7.61 -2.83 21.48
C PHE A 149 -6.77 -3.91 22.19
N LYS A 150 -5.44 -3.91 22.01
CA LYS A 150 -4.51 -4.76 22.77
C LYS A 150 -3.93 -3.96 23.93
N GLY A 151 -4.74 -3.70 24.97
CA GLY A 151 -4.27 -3.21 26.27
C GLY A 151 -4.67 -1.79 26.67
N VAL A 152 -5.98 -1.57 26.87
CA VAL A 152 -6.48 -0.66 27.91
C VAL A 152 -7.51 -1.44 28.72
N ASP A 153 -7.00 -2.14 29.73
CA ASP A 153 -7.58 -2.28 31.08
C ASP A 153 -6.42 -2.02 32.05
#